data_AF-A0AAV7B2K0-F1
#
_entry.id   AF-A0AAV7B2K0-F1
#
_cell.length_a   1.000
_cell.length_b   1.000
_cell.length_c   1.000
_cell.angle_alpha   90.00
_cell.angle_beta   90.00
_cell.angle_gamma   90.00
#
_symmetry.space_group_name_H-M   'P 1'
#
loop_
_entity.id
_entity.type
_entity.pdbx_description
1 polymer ?
#
loop_
_entity_poly.entity_id
_entity_poly.type
_entity_poly.pdbx_seq_one_letter_code
_entity_poly.pdbx_strand_id
1 'polypeptide(L)'
;MHTYSGRVCRFYGLWKLSMLLDDEDLDDVPDLSDGDDDAAWDDEDDGGAGAEVRCLFCDRTQPSPEETFTHCRSQHRFDIQQIIALHGLDFYGYIKLINYIRSTSCSAESLTNVSGHKPWDKEEFFKPVIPDDGLLQYDFEDMEPDGGKSCNTNQCTEPSLQDRLKQAENRAQEAEANLANALQELQRMRQLAQDFVMNADVRCGSSSAGAIADLDENEDGAYFGSYGHFGIHEEMLKDAVRTESYRNFMYQNSDLFKDKVVLDVGCGTGILSMFAAKAGAKKVYGVDQSEIIYQAMDIIRVTSCCSSLCWIPLFMRRTSI
;
A
#
# COMPACT_ATOMS: atom_id res chain seq x y z
N MET A 1 21.93 8.47 11.01
CA MET A 1 22.97 8.03 10.04
C MET A 1 22.85 6.56 9.59
N HIS A 2 22.19 5.65 10.34
CA HIS A 2 22.13 4.22 9.97
C HIS A 2 20.99 3.81 9.00
N THR A 3 20.02 4.69 8.72
CA THR A 3 18.87 4.40 7.83
C THR A 3 19.09 4.77 6.35
N TYR A 4 20.13 5.53 6.03
CA TYR A 4 20.46 5.92 4.65
C TYR A 4 21.20 4.81 3.90
N SER A 5 22.10 4.08 4.58
CA SER A 5 22.95 3.05 3.97
C SER A 5 22.17 1.84 3.42
N GLY A 6 21.13 1.37 4.15
CA GLY A 6 20.33 0.23 3.72
C GLY A 6 19.44 0.50 2.49
N ARG A 7 18.99 1.74 2.31
CA ARG A 7 18.13 2.15 1.18
C ARG A 7 18.91 2.30 -0.13
N VAL A 8 20.14 2.83 -0.05
CA VAL A 8 21.07 2.85 -1.19
C VAL A 8 21.44 1.43 -1.63
N CYS A 9 21.62 0.49 -0.71
CA CYS A 9 21.88 -0.92 -1.04
C CYS A 9 20.72 -1.61 -1.77
N ARG A 10 19.46 -1.35 -1.41
CA ARG A 10 18.29 -1.94 -2.08
C ARG A 10 18.14 -1.44 -3.52
N PHE A 11 18.27 -0.13 -3.73
CA PHE A 11 18.28 0.43 -5.08
C PHE A 11 19.49 -0.08 -5.85
N TYR A 12 20.70 -0.06 -5.29
CA TYR A 12 21.87 -0.66 -5.93
C TYR A 12 21.64 -2.13 -6.31
N GLY A 13 20.87 -2.90 -5.52
CA GLY A 13 20.43 -4.25 -5.85
C GLY A 13 19.52 -4.32 -7.08
N LEU A 14 18.41 -3.57 -7.11
CA LEU A 14 17.51 -3.47 -8.27
C LEU A 14 18.23 -2.92 -9.51
N TRP A 15 19.16 -2.00 -9.28
CA TRP A 15 19.97 -1.34 -10.29
C TRP A 15 20.99 -2.29 -10.89
N LYS A 16 21.69 -3.06 -10.04
CA LYS A 16 22.63 -4.11 -10.45
C LYS A 16 21.88 -5.25 -11.16
N LEU A 17 20.67 -5.59 -10.72
CA LEU A 17 19.81 -6.58 -11.39
C LEU A 17 19.44 -6.10 -12.80
N SER A 18 19.00 -4.85 -12.94
CA SER A 18 18.75 -4.25 -14.24
C SER A 18 20.05 -4.24 -15.07
N MET A 19 21.20 -3.84 -14.51
CA MET A 19 22.47 -3.67 -15.22
C MET A 19 23.22 -4.98 -15.57
N LEU A 20 22.98 -6.10 -14.86
CA LEU A 20 23.67 -7.40 -15.00
C LEU A 20 22.97 -8.41 -15.93
N LEU A 21 21.85 -8.04 -16.56
CA LEU A 21 21.33 -8.82 -17.68
C LEU A 21 22.25 -8.60 -18.90
N ASP A 22 23.43 -9.22 -18.88
CA ASP A 22 24.32 -9.38 -20.03
C ASP A 22 24.56 -10.90 -20.24
N ASP A 23 24.30 -11.33 -21.48
CA ASP A 23 24.95 -12.44 -22.21
C ASP A 23 24.60 -13.93 -22.00
N GLU A 24 23.33 -14.33 -21.84
CA GLU A 24 22.93 -15.69 -22.25
C GLU A 24 21.64 -15.69 -23.09
N ASP A 25 21.83 -16.10 -24.35
CA ASP A 25 20.88 -16.66 -25.32
C ASP A 25 19.56 -15.93 -25.58
N LEU A 26 19.61 -15.09 -26.62
CA LEU A 26 18.49 -14.79 -27.50
C LEU A 26 18.03 -16.10 -28.17
N ASP A 27 16.99 -16.75 -27.65
CA ASP A 27 16.06 -17.57 -28.44
C ASP A 27 14.80 -17.92 -27.61
N ASP A 28 13.63 -17.80 -28.26
CA ASP A 28 12.27 -18.13 -27.81
C ASP A 28 11.63 -17.29 -26.67
N VAL A 29 11.12 -16.12 -27.05
CA VAL A 29 9.96 -15.52 -26.34
C VAL A 29 8.68 -16.03 -27.02
N PRO A 30 7.85 -16.86 -26.38
CA PRO A 30 6.58 -17.25 -26.97
C PRO A 30 5.65 -16.03 -27.06
N ASP A 31 4.98 -15.91 -28.22
CA ASP A 31 3.90 -14.98 -28.52
C ASP A 31 2.77 -15.15 -27.50
N LEU A 32 2.81 -14.34 -26.43
CA LEU A 32 1.70 -14.22 -25.50
C LEU A 32 0.71 -13.24 -26.13
N SER A 33 -0.18 -13.82 -26.93
CA SER A 33 -1.48 -13.24 -27.28
C SER A 33 -2.09 -12.61 -26.03
N ASP A 34 -2.22 -11.28 -26.04
CA ASP A 34 -3.01 -10.51 -25.08
C ASP A 34 -4.46 -11.02 -25.11
N GLY A 35 -4.76 -11.95 -24.21
CA GLY A 35 -6.13 -12.25 -23.79
C GLY A 35 -6.56 -11.13 -22.87
N ASP A 36 -7.24 -10.15 -23.45
CA ASP A 36 -8.11 -9.20 -22.75
C ASP A 36 -9.23 -10.03 -22.10
N ASP A 37 -8.91 -10.64 -20.97
CA ASP A 37 -9.89 -11.14 -20.00
C ASP A 37 -9.98 -10.06 -18.93
N ASP A 38 -10.65 -8.97 -19.28
CA ASP A 38 -11.42 -8.14 -18.37
C ASP A 38 -12.40 -9.07 -17.64
N ALA A 39 -11.87 -9.73 -16.61
CA ALA A 39 -12.65 -10.27 -15.52
C ALA A 39 -13.38 -9.08 -14.89
N ALA A 40 -14.52 -8.76 -15.48
CA ALA A 40 -15.63 -8.13 -14.80
C ALA A 40 -15.69 -8.79 -13.43
N TRP A 41 -15.43 -8.00 -12.40
CA TRP A 41 -15.71 -8.39 -11.03
C TRP A 41 -17.21 -8.59 -11.00
N ASP A 42 -17.64 -9.81 -11.30
CA ASP A 42 -18.97 -10.27 -10.99
C ASP A 42 -19.01 -10.16 -9.48
N ASP A 43 -19.65 -9.09 -8.99
CA ASP A 43 -20.27 -9.08 -7.68
C ASP A 43 -21.34 -10.18 -7.74
N GLU A 44 -20.90 -11.44 -7.74
CA GLU A 44 -21.70 -12.53 -7.22
C GLU A 44 -21.89 -12.19 -5.75
N ASP A 45 -22.93 -11.38 -5.50
CA ASP A 45 -23.82 -11.51 -4.37
C ASP A 45 -24.26 -12.99 -4.32
N ASP A 46 -23.33 -13.86 -3.91
CA ASP A 46 -23.66 -15.20 -3.48
C ASP A 46 -24.41 -15.02 -2.17
N GLY A 47 -25.72 -14.78 -2.31
CA GLY A 47 -26.73 -15.10 -1.32
C GLY A 47 -26.77 -16.61 -1.08
N GLY A 48 -25.62 -17.20 -0.75
CA GLY A 48 -25.36 -18.62 -0.66
C GLY A 48 -25.14 -19.03 0.79
N ALA A 49 -26.22 -19.58 1.38
CA ALA A 49 -26.20 -20.56 2.46
C ALA A 49 -25.17 -20.37 3.59
N GLY A 50 -25.63 -19.91 4.76
CA GLY A 50 -24.85 -19.81 5.99
C GLY A 50 -23.85 -20.96 6.16
N ALA A 51 -22.57 -20.63 5.98
CA ALA A 51 -21.48 -21.59 6.04
C ALA A 51 -21.49 -22.26 7.41
N GLU A 52 -21.62 -23.59 7.45
CA GLU A 52 -21.59 -24.34 8.69
C GLU A 52 -20.23 -24.17 9.39
N VAL A 53 -20.21 -23.47 10.52
CA VAL A 53 -19.01 -23.14 11.29
C VAL A 53 -18.74 -24.22 12.32
N ARG A 54 -17.53 -24.79 12.33
CA ARG A 54 -17.14 -25.83 13.29
C ARG A 54 -16.82 -25.24 14.66
N CYS A 55 -17.26 -25.87 15.75
CA CYS A 55 -16.85 -25.51 17.11
C CYS A 55 -15.34 -25.68 17.34
N LEU A 56 -14.73 -24.80 18.12
CA LEU A 56 -13.31 -24.82 18.47
C LEU A 56 -12.85 -26.07 19.24
N PHE A 57 -13.72 -26.67 20.06
CA PHE A 57 -13.34 -27.74 21.00
C PHE A 57 -14.06 -29.08 20.75
N CYS A 58 -14.98 -29.14 19.79
CA CYS A 58 -15.71 -30.37 19.47
C CYS A 58 -16.07 -30.46 17.98
N ASP A 59 -16.59 -31.62 17.57
CA ASP A 59 -16.92 -31.92 16.18
C ASP A 59 -18.30 -31.40 15.73
N ARG A 60 -18.95 -30.55 16.54
CA ARG A 60 -20.25 -29.97 16.18
C ARG A 60 -20.08 -28.77 15.27
N THR A 61 -20.89 -28.68 14.23
CA THR A 61 -21.04 -27.50 13.39
C THR A 61 -22.25 -26.68 13.81
N GLN A 62 -22.20 -25.37 13.66
CA GLN A 62 -23.28 -24.42 13.93
C GLN A 62 -23.53 -23.58 12.68
N PRO A 63 -24.74 -23.04 12.48
CA PRO A 63 -25.08 -22.27 11.29
C PRO A 63 -24.45 -20.87 11.24
N SER A 64 -23.87 -20.38 12.35
CA SER A 64 -23.18 -19.08 12.39
C SER A 64 -22.01 -19.05 13.37
N PRO A 65 -21.06 -18.10 13.20
CA PRO A 65 -20.00 -17.83 14.17
C PRO A 65 -20.55 -17.47 15.57
N GLU A 66 -21.61 -16.66 15.63
CA GLU A 66 -22.26 -16.23 16.88
C GLU A 66 -22.82 -17.41 17.69
N GLU A 67 -23.50 -18.34 17.00
CA GLU A 67 -23.99 -19.58 17.60
C GLU A 67 -22.83 -20.48 18.04
N THR A 68 -21.72 -20.48 17.27
CA THR A 68 -20.50 -21.19 17.64
C THR A 68 -19.90 -20.65 18.93
N PHE A 69 -19.85 -19.33 19.12
CA PHE A 69 -19.36 -18.73 20.37
C PHE A 69 -20.29 -19.02 21.54
N THR A 70 -21.61 -19.00 21.32
CA THR A 70 -22.61 -19.37 22.34
C THR A 70 -22.46 -20.84 22.76
N HIS A 71 -22.19 -21.73 21.80
CA HIS A 71 -21.88 -23.13 22.05
C HIS A 71 -20.59 -23.31 22.86
N CYS A 72 -19.52 -22.58 22.50
CA CYS A 72 -18.26 -22.57 23.24
C CYS A 72 -18.44 -22.10 24.69
N ARG A 73 -19.27 -21.08 24.92
CA ARG A 73 -19.56 -20.55 26.26
C ARG A 73 -20.35 -21.56 27.11
N SER A 74 -21.37 -22.19 26.53
CA SER A 74 -22.28 -23.08 27.27
C SER A 74 -21.71 -24.48 27.53
N GLN A 75 -21.07 -25.10 26.54
CA GLN A 75 -20.60 -26.49 26.62
C GLN A 75 -19.13 -26.58 27.04
N HIS A 76 -18.30 -25.62 26.62
CA HIS A 76 -16.85 -25.66 26.85
C HIS A 76 -16.38 -24.63 27.89
N ARG A 77 -17.30 -23.83 28.46
CA ARG A 77 -17.00 -22.74 29.40
C ARG A 77 -15.91 -21.80 28.88
N PHE A 78 -15.85 -21.63 27.56
CA PHE A 78 -14.88 -20.80 26.88
C PHE A 78 -15.58 -19.58 26.30
N ASP A 79 -15.20 -18.40 26.78
CA ASP A 79 -15.72 -17.13 26.27
C ASP A 79 -14.63 -16.41 25.46
N ILE A 80 -14.79 -16.41 24.14
CA ILE A 80 -13.82 -15.79 23.24
C ILE A 80 -13.75 -14.27 23.46
N GLN A 81 -14.88 -13.62 23.78
CA GLN A 81 -14.94 -12.16 24.03
C GLN A 81 -14.09 -11.82 25.26
N GLN A 82 -14.19 -12.64 26.31
CA GLN A 82 -13.40 -12.45 27.52
C GLN A 82 -11.90 -12.57 27.24
N ILE A 83 -11.48 -13.51 26.40
CA ILE A 83 -10.06 -13.70 26.04
C ILE A 83 -9.54 -12.55 25.17
N ILE A 84 -10.33 -12.08 24.21
CA ILE A 84 -9.99 -10.90 23.37
C ILE A 84 -9.79 -9.68 24.27
N ALA A 85 -10.74 -9.40 25.16
CA ALA A 85 -10.69 -8.25 26.06
C ALA A 85 -9.55 -8.37 27.10
N LEU A 86 -9.34 -9.55 27.68
CA LEU A 86 -8.31 -9.79 28.68
C LEU A 86 -6.89 -9.64 28.13
N HIS A 87 -6.66 -10.07 26.89
CA HIS A 87 -5.35 -10.05 26.26
C HIS A 87 -5.13 -8.91 25.27
N GLY A 88 -6.14 -8.08 25.03
CA GLY A 88 -6.12 -7.01 24.03
C GLY A 88 -5.71 -7.53 22.65
N LEU A 89 -6.41 -8.56 22.17
CA LEU A 89 -6.10 -9.16 20.86
C LEU A 89 -6.61 -8.25 19.74
N ASP A 90 -5.73 -7.99 18.78
CA ASP A 90 -6.04 -7.36 17.50
C ASP A 90 -6.52 -8.41 16.49
N PHE A 91 -6.88 -7.98 15.28
CA PHE A 91 -7.36 -8.84 14.20
C PHE A 91 -6.47 -10.07 13.98
N TYR A 92 -5.16 -9.83 13.93
CA TYR A 92 -4.17 -10.88 13.73
C TYR A 92 -4.00 -11.78 14.97
N GLY A 93 -4.07 -11.22 16.17
CA GLY A 93 -4.04 -11.96 17.43
C GLY A 93 -5.23 -12.92 17.57
N TYR A 94 -6.40 -12.52 17.09
CA TYR A 94 -7.59 -13.38 17.03
C TYR A 94 -7.37 -14.58 16.08
N ILE A 95 -6.92 -14.32 14.84
CA ILE A 95 -6.63 -15.39 13.86
C ILE A 95 -5.63 -16.39 14.43
N LYS A 96 -4.54 -15.90 15.02
CA LYS A 96 -3.51 -16.74 15.65
C LYS A 96 -4.07 -17.58 16.79
N LEU A 97 -4.95 -17.01 17.63
CA LEU A 97 -5.60 -17.72 18.72
C LEU A 97 -6.49 -18.87 18.20
N ILE A 98 -7.33 -18.60 17.20
CA ILE A 98 -8.19 -19.61 16.58
C ILE A 98 -7.33 -20.76 16.02
N ASN A 99 -6.32 -20.44 15.21
CA ASN A 99 -5.41 -21.44 14.65
C ASN A 99 -4.61 -22.20 15.71
N TYR A 100 -4.22 -21.54 16.81
CA TYR A 100 -3.57 -22.20 17.94
C TYR A 100 -4.48 -23.25 18.61
N ILE A 101 -5.74 -22.90 18.85
CA ILE A 101 -6.73 -23.81 19.44
C ILE A 101 -6.95 -25.01 18.52
N ARG A 102 -7.10 -24.76 17.21
CA ARG A 102 -7.26 -25.81 16.19
C ARG A 102 -6.07 -26.74 16.10
N SER A 103 -4.85 -26.20 16.12
CA SER A 103 -3.61 -26.96 15.98
C SER A 103 -3.28 -27.79 17.22
N THR A 104 -3.53 -27.23 18.41
CA THR A 104 -3.13 -27.86 19.68
C THR A 104 -4.25 -28.70 20.31
N SER A 105 -5.50 -28.53 19.87
CA SER A 105 -6.69 -29.16 20.48
C SER A 105 -6.69 -29.02 22.02
N CYS A 106 -6.31 -27.84 22.50
CA CYS A 106 -6.12 -27.58 23.93
C CYS A 106 -7.48 -27.43 24.64
N SER A 107 -7.54 -27.81 25.92
CA SER A 107 -8.75 -27.62 26.74
C SER A 107 -8.95 -26.14 27.09
N ALA A 108 -10.21 -25.69 27.09
CA ALA A 108 -10.61 -24.32 27.44
C ALA A 108 -9.98 -23.79 28.74
N GLU A 109 -9.86 -24.64 29.77
CA GLU A 109 -9.29 -24.29 31.08
C GLU A 109 -7.81 -23.87 31.02
N SER A 110 -7.06 -24.35 30.02
CA SER A 110 -5.65 -24.01 29.83
C SER A 110 -5.46 -22.62 29.22
N LEU A 111 -6.48 -22.08 28.54
CA LEU A 111 -6.43 -20.77 27.87
C LEU A 111 -6.86 -19.63 28.80
N THR A 112 -7.77 -19.89 29.76
CA THR A 112 -8.27 -18.87 30.70
C THR A 112 -7.23 -18.43 31.73
N ASN A 113 -6.21 -19.25 32.01
CA ASN A 113 -5.21 -18.99 33.05
C ASN A 113 -3.83 -18.56 32.51
N VAL A 114 -3.72 -18.25 31.23
CA VAL A 114 -2.45 -17.83 30.62
C VAL A 114 -2.13 -16.41 31.09
N SER A 115 -1.22 -16.25 32.05
CA SER A 115 -0.69 -14.94 32.45
C SER A 115 0.75 -14.80 31.96
N GLY A 116 1.00 -13.85 31.04
CA GLY A 116 2.34 -13.52 30.54
C GLY A 116 2.55 -13.85 29.06
N HIS A 117 3.31 -14.91 28.76
CA HIS A 117 3.68 -15.26 27.39
C HIS A 117 2.51 -15.96 26.66
N LYS A 118 1.98 -15.31 25.62
CA LYS A 118 0.87 -15.81 24.78
C LYS A 118 1.35 -17.00 23.93
N PRO A 119 0.86 -18.24 24.17
CA PRO A 119 1.28 -19.43 23.41
C PRO A 119 0.99 -19.35 21.91
N TRP A 120 -0.03 -18.58 21.54
CA TRP A 120 -0.49 -18.38 20.17
C TRP A 120 0.28 -17.28 19.41
N ASP A 121 1.25 -16.58 20.01
CA ASP A 121 1.92 -15.45 19.35
C ASP A 121 3.02 -15.84 18.33
N LYS A 122 3.09 -17.11 17.96
CA LYS A 122 4.08 -17.60 16.98
C LYS A 122 3.59 -17.41 15.54
N GLU A 123 4.53 -17.17 14.63
CA GLU A 123 4.23 -16.98 13.19
C GLU A 123 3.62 -18.21 12.52
N GLU A 124 3.83 -19.41 13.09
CA GLU A 124 3.24 -20.66 12.59
C GLU A 124 1.70 -20.63 12.57
N PHE A 125 1.06 -19.80 13.41
CA PHE A 125 -0.40 -19.70 13.52
C PHE A 125 -1.04 -18.68 12.57
N PHE A 126 -0.27 -18.07 11.67
CA PHE A 126 -0.84 -17.32 10.54
C PHE A 126 -1.39 -18.22 9.43
N LYS A 127 -1.02 -19.50 9.42
CA LYS A 127 -1.52 -20.45 8.43
C LYS A 127 -2.83 -21.06 8.93
N PRO A 128 -3.93 -20.97 8.16
CA PRO A 128 -5.19 -21.58 8.54
C PRO A 128 -5.01 -23.09 8.69
N VAL A 129 -5.45 -23.64 9.81
CA VAL A 129 -5.41 -25.09 10.05
C VAL A 129 -6.49 -25.80 9.24
N ILE A 130 -7.62 -25.13 9.04
CA ILE A 130 -8.76 -25.60 8.24
C ILE A 130 -8.91 -24.63 7.05
N PRO A 131 -8.88 -25.11 5.80
CA PRO A 131 -9.25 -24.29 4.64
C PRO A 131 -10.69 -23.79 4.80
N ASP A 132 -10.94 -22.50 4.55
CA ASP A 132 -12.26 -21.87 4.64
C ASP A 132 -12.91 -21.93 6.05
N ASP A 133 -12.12 -21.76 7.11
CA ASP A 133 -12.65 -21.69 8.48
C ASP A 133 -13.53 -20.43 8.65
N GLY A 134 -14.84 -20.64 8.81
CA GLY A 134 -15.82 -19.56 9.01
C GLY A 134 -15.58 -18.70 10.25
N LEU A 135 -14.78 -19.15 11.22
CA LEU A 135 -14.35 -18.29 12.33
C LEU A 135 -13.23 -17.32 11.92
N LEU A 136 -12.40 -17.66 10.93
CA LEU A 136 -11.34 -16.76 10.45
C LEU A 136 -11.86 -15.67 9.52
N GLN A 137 -13.04 -15.87 8.94
CA GLN A 137 -13.73 -14.89 8.08
C GLN A 137 -14.63 -13.94 8.88
N TYR A 138 -14.83 -14.21 10.17
CA TYR A 138 -15.68 -13.39 11.03
C TYR A 138 -14.91 -12.16 11.54
N ASP A 139 -15.43 -10.97 11.27
CA ASP A 139 -14.94 -9.74 11.89
C ASP A 139 -15.51 -9.60 13.30
N PHE A 140 -14.65 -9.68 14.32
CA PHE A 140 -15.09 -9.56 15.71
C PHE A 140 -15.28 -8.11 16.15
N GLU A 141 -14.94 -7.11 15.33
CA GLU A 141 -15.29 -5.71 15.63
C GLU A 141 -16.81 -5.49 15.57
N ASP A 142 -17.54 -6.34 14.83
CA ASP A 142 -19.02 -6.36 14.76
C ASP A 142 -19.68 -7.07 15.95
N MET A 143 -18.89 -7.55 16.91
CA MET A 143 -19.40 -8.35 18.02
C MET A 143 -20.01 -7.45 19.11
N GLU A 144 -21.33 -7.40 19.17
CA GLU A 144 -22.05 -6.69 20.24
C GLU A 144 -21.64 -7.25 21.62
N PRO A 145 -21.18 -6.40 22.57
CA PRO A 145 -20.87 -6.86 23.92
C PRO A 145 -22.16 -7.34 24.57
N ASP A 146 -22.19 -8.61 24.99
CA ASP A 146 -23.37 -9.23 25.60
C ASP A 146 -23.70 -8.53 26.93
N GLY A 147 -24.62 -7.57 26.85
CA GLY A 147 -25.32 -6.98 27.98
C GLY A 147 -26.19 -8.04 28.64
N GLY A 148 -25.57 -8.85 29.50
CA GLY A 148 -26.23 -9.86 30.30
C GLY A 148 -27.41 -9.29 31.08
N LYS A 149 -28.63 -9.57 30.60
CA LYS A 149 -29.87 -9.41 31.37
C LYS A 149 -29.91 -10.50 32.44
N SER A 150 -29.21 -10.24 33.55
CA SER A 150 -29.52 -10.86 34.84
C SER A 150 -30.24 -9.82 35.70
N CYS A 151 -31.50 -10.12 36.00
CA CYS A 151 -32.35 -9.30 36.84
C CYS A 151 -31.80 -9.23 38.28
N ASN A 152 -31.60 -8.03 38.80
CA ASN A 152 -31.99 -7.73 40.17
C ASN A 152 -32.35 -6.26 40.35
N THR A 153 -33.55 -6.06 40.88
CA THR A 153 -34.23 -4.79 41.16
C THR A 153 -33.39 -3.92 42.09
N ASN A 154 -33.00 -2.72 41.63
CA ASN A 154 -33.36 -1.43 42.26
C ASN A 154 -32.62 -0.26 41.58
N GLN A 155 -33.44 0.65 41.01
CA GLN A 155 -33.11 1.97 40.45
C GLN A 155 -32.30 1.99 39.14
N CYS A 156 -33.03 1.90 38.03
CA CYS A 156 -32.63 2.54 36.79
C CYS A 156 -33.88 3.25 36.25
N THR A 157 -33.90 4.59 36.30
CA THR A 157 -34.84 5.38 35.51
C THR A 157 -34.49 5.15 34.06
N GLU A 158 -35.16 4.19 33.43
CA GLU A 158 -35.18 4.05 31.98
C GLU A 158 -35.53 5.42 31.38
N PRO A 159 -34.67 6.02 30.54
CA PRO A 159 -35.00 7.26 29.87
C PRO A 159 -36.31 7.06 29.13
N SER A 160 -37.22 8.02 29.30
CA SER A 160 -38.54 7.97 28.68
C SER A 160 -38.37 7.74 27.17
N LEU A 161 -39.34 7.07 26.53
CA LEU A 161 -39.36 6.90 25.07
C LEU A 161 -39.12 8.25 24.34
N GLN A 162 -39.55 9.35 24.94
CA GLN A 162 -39.33 10.71 24.44
C GLN A 162 -37.85 11.14 24.52
N ASP A 163 -37.13 10.78 25.59
CA ASP A 163 -35.72 11.09 25.75
C ASP A 163 -34.86 10.29 24.76
N ARG A 164 -35.24 9.03 24.52
CA ARG A 164 -34.58 8.17 23.51
C ARG A 164 -34.79 8.67 22.09
N LEU A 165 -36.01 9.11 21.77
CA LEU A 165 -36.33 9.75 20.48
C LEU A 165 -35.50 11.02 20.28
N LYS A 166 -35.42 11.87 21.32
CA LYS A 166 -34.64 13.11 21.25
C LYS A 166 -33.14 12.85 21.09
N GLN A 167 -32.61 11.82 21.75
CA GLN A 167 -31.21 11.43 21.61
C GLN A 167 -30.91 10.83 20.24
N ALA A 168 -31.86 10.09 19.65
CA ALA A 168 -31.72 9.58 18.28
C ALA A 168 -31.76 10.73 17.26
N GLU A 169 -32.66 11.70 17.44
CA GLU A 169 -32.77 12.89 16.59
C GLU A 169 -31.48 13.73 16.62
N ASN A 170 -30.93 13.99 17.81
CA ASN A 170 -29.67 14.72 17.94
C ASN A 170 -28.50 13.99 17.24
N ARG A 171 -28.41 12.66 17.38
CA ARG A 171 -27.37 11.86 16.71
C ARG A 171 -27.53 11.87 15.20
N ALA A 172 -28.77 11.83 14.70
CA ALA A 172 -29.04 11.94 13.27
C ALA A 172 -28.61 13.31 12.72
N GLN A 173 -28.92 14.40 13.42
CA GLN A 173 -28.50 15.75 13.03
C GLN A 173 -26.98 15.91 13.02
N GLU A 174 -26.27 15.34 14.00
CA GLU A 174 -24.81 15.37 14.03
C GLU A 174 -24.19 14.54 12.89
N ALA A 175 -24.74 13.36 12.60
CA ALA A 175 -24.33 12.54 11.48
C ALA A 175 -24.55 13.24 10.13
N GLU A 176 -25.69 13.92 9.95
CA GLU A 176 -25.98 14.72 8.76
C GLU A 176 -24.99 15.87 8.58
N ALA A 177 -24.63 16.57 9.68
CA ALA A 177 -23.62 17.64 9.63
C ALA A 177 -22.23 17.10 9.27
N ASN A 178 -21.85 15.96 9.84
CA ASN A 178 -20.57 15.31 9.52
C ASN A 178 -20.52 14.84 8.06
N LEU A 179 -21.62 14.27 7.56
CA LEU A 179 -21.74 13.87 6.17
C LEU A 179 -21.67 15.08 5.23
N ALA A 180 -22.34 16.18 5.56
CA ALA A 180 -22.26 17.41 4.78
C ALA A 180 -20.82 17.96 4.69
N ASN A 181 -20.08 17.90 5.80
CA ASN A 181 -18.66 18.28 5.82
C ASN A 181 -17.80 17.35 4.95
N ALA A 182 -17.98 16.04 5.10
CA ALA A 182 -17.26 15.03 4.31
C ALA A 182 -17.55 15.18 2.80
N LEU A 183 -18.81 15.41 2.42
CA LEU A 183 -19.20 15.67 1.03
C LEU A 183 -18.57 16.95 0.49
N GLN A 184 -18.48 18.02 1.31
CA GLN A 184 -17.79 19.25 0.91
C GLN A 184 -16.29 19.00 0.73
N GLU A 185 -15.68 18.16 1.56
CA GLU A 185 -14.28 17.79 1.46
C GLU A 185 -13.99 16.92 0.22
N LEU A 186 -14.86 15.95 -0.07
CA LEU A 186 -14.81 15.19 -1.32
C LEU A 186 -14.99 16.10 -2.54
N GLN A 187 -15.87 17.10 -2.49
CA GLN A 187 -16.00 18.09 -3.57
C GLN A 187 -14.74 18.95 -3.72
N ARG A 188 -14.08 19.35 -2.62
CA ARG A 188 -12.78 20.04 -2.69
C ARG A 188 -11.68 19.16 -3.27
N MET A 189 -11.56 17.91 -2.81
CA MET A 189 -10.61 16.94 -3.37
C MET A 189 -10.88 16.71 -4.85
N ARG A 190 -12.16 16.59 -5.24
CA ARG A 190 -12.53 16.46 -6.66
C ARG A 190 -12.16 17.70 -7.44
N GLN A 191 -12.37 18.91 -6.92
CA GLN A 191 -11.97 20.13 -7.62
C GLN A 191 -10.45 20.18 -7.78
N LEU A 192 -9.67 19.85 -6.75
CA LEU A 192 -8.21 19.78 -6.83
C LEU A 192 -7.74 18.73 -7.84
N ALA A 193 -8.36 17.55 -7.86
CA ALA A 193 -8.05 16.50 -8.82
C ALA A 193 -8.50 16.88 -10.24
N GLN A 194 -9.62 17.60 -10.38
CA GLN A 194 -10.14 18.05 -11.67
C GLN A 194 -9.32 19.22 -12.22
N ASP A 195 -8.81 20.10 -11.36
CA ASP A 195 -7.81 21.12 -11.72
C ASP A 195 -6.48 20.47 -12.12
N PHE A 196 -6.06 19.41 -11.40
CA PHE A 196 -4.88 18.60 -11.75
C PHE A 196 -5.00 17.95 -13.13
N VAL A 197 -6.18 17.45 -13.50
CA VAL A 197 -6.42 16.77 -14.79
C VAL A 197 -6.73 17.77 -15.93
N MET A 198 -7.53 18.81 -15.70
CA MET A 198 -8.01 19.73 -16.75
C MET A 198 -7.02 20.85 -17.09
N ASN A 199 -6.13 21.24 -16.18
CA ASN A 199 -5.07 22.21 -16.49
C ASN A 199 -3.83 21.58 -17.17
N ALA A 200 -3.79 20.26 -17.32
CA ALA A 200 -2.75 19.58 -18.10
C ALA A 200 -2.90 19.78 -19.62
N ASP A 201 -4.11 20.09 -20.11
CA ASP A 201 -4.43 20.10 -21.55
C ASP A 201 -4.52 21.49 -22.22
N VAL A 202 -4.15 22.58 -21.54
CA VAL A 202 -4.10 23.91 -22.20
C VAL A 202 -2.71 24.52 -22.12
N ARG A 203 -1.84 24.12 -23.08
CA ARG A 203 -0.86 25.00 -23.75
C ARG A 203 -0.18 24.35 -24.95
N CYS A 204 -0.97 23.81 -25.88
CA CYS A 204 -0.55 23.78 -27.29
C CYS A 204 -1.20 24.97 -27.99
N GLY A 205 -0.47 26.06 -28.18
CA GLY A 205 -1.03 27.24 -28.84
C GLY A 205 -0.18 28.51 -28.79
N SER A 206 0.76 28.58 -29.74
CA SER A 206 1.42 29.79 -30.25
C SER A 206 2.63 30.37 -29.50
N SER A 207 3.72 30.38 -30.25
CA SER A 207 5.04 30.93 -29.99
C SER A 207 5.02 32.42 -29.61
N SER A 208 5.69 32.80 -28.51
CA SER A 208 6.52 34.02 -28.44
C SER A 208 7.40 34.01 -27.18
N ALA A 209 8.64 34.47 -27.35
CA ALA A 209 9.78 34.28 -26.46
C ALA A 209 9.75 35.08 -25.13
N GLY A 210 8.67 34.97 -24.34
CA GLY A 210 8.51 35.74 -23.10
C GLY A 210 7.82 35.05 -21.94
N ALA A 211 7.68 33.71 -21.94
CA ALA A 211 6.79 32.98 -21.03
C ALA A 211 7.45 32.38 -19.77
N ILE A 212 8.67 32.79 -19.39
CA ILE A 212 9.39 32.20 -18.23
C ILE A 212 9.13 32.94 -16.92
N ALA A 213 8.55 34.15 -16.95
CA ALA A 213 8.48 35.00 -15.77
C ALA A 213 7.29 34.74 -14.83
N ASP A 214 6.22 34.09 -15.28
CA ASP A 214 4.96 33.99 -14.55
C ASP A 214 4.44 32.54 -14.45
N LEU A 215 5.26 31.63 -13.93
CA LEU A 215 4.77 30.37 -13.36
C LEU A 215 4.75 30.52 -11.84
N ASP A 216 3.61 30.25 -11.21
CA ASP A 216 3.46 30.32 -9.76
C ASP A 216 4.36 29.26 -9.11
N GLU A 217 5.46 29.70 -8.50
CA GLU A 217 6.48 28.84 -7.87
C GLU A 217 5.88 27.85 -6.85
N ASN A 218 4.64 28.08 -6.37
CA ASN A 218 3.97 27.25 -5.37
C ASN A 218 3.33 25.97 -5.93
N GLU A 219 2.80 25.97 -7.16
CA GLU A 219 2.18 24.76 -7.76
C GLU A 219 3.24 23.76 -8.22
N ASP A 220 4.33 24.26 -8.80
CA ASP A 220 5.48 23.47 -9.24
C ASP A 220 6.17 22.75 -8.06
N GLY A 221 6.22 23.39 -6.89
CA GLY A 221 6.84 22.82 -5.69
C GLY A 221 6.20 21.51 -5.22
N ALA A 222 4.88 21.39 -5.30
CA ALA A 222 4.17 20.17 -4.91
C ALA A 222 4.41 19.03 -5.90
N TYR A 223 4.41 19.33 -7.21
CA TYR A 223 4.71 18.37 -8.27
C TYR A 223 6.14 17.82 -8.14
N PHE A 224 7.15 18.70 -8.07
CA PHE A 224 8.55 18.27 -7.93
C PHE A 224 8.84 17.64 -6.56
N GLY A 225 8.11 18.04 -5.51
CA GLY A 225 8.17 17.42 -4.19
C GLY A 225 7.71 15.96 -4.20
N SER A 226 6.69 15.63 -4.99
CA SER A 226 6.21 14.25 -5.13
C SER A 226 7.26 13.32 -5.74
N TYR A 227 7.96 13.77 -6.79
CA TYR A 227 9.08 13.04 -7.41
C TYR A 227 10.34 13.01 -6.54
N GLY A 228 10.42 13.80 -5.47
CA GLY A 228 11.45 13.63 -4.45
C GLY A 228 11.27 12.35 -3.62
N HIS A 229 10.07 11.75 -3.63
CA HIS A 229 9.77 10.56 -2.82
C HIS A 229 10.27 9.28 -3.49
N PHE A 230 11.05 8.50 -2.74
CA PHE A 230 11.64 7.23 -3.16
C PHE A 230 10.68 6.18 -3.73
N GLY A 231 9.41 6.16 -3.29
CA GLY A 231 8.46 5.10 -3.67
C GLY A 231 8.14 5.12 -5.17
N ILE A 232 7.96 6.32 -5.73
CA ILE A 232 7.61 6.50 -7.14
C ILE A 232 8.75 6.02 -8.05
N HIS A 233 10.01 6.30 -7.68
CA HIS A 233 11.18 5.82 -8.45
C HIS A 233 11.41 4.31 -8.32
N GLU A 234 11.05 3.69 -7.19
CA GLU A 234 11.12 2.24 -7.02
C GLU A 234 10.10 1.53 -7.93
N GLU A 235 8.86 2.02 -7.94
CA GLU A 235 7.79 1.51 -8.80
C GLU A 235 8.17 1.63 -10.28
N MET A 236 8.63 2.81 -10.69
CA MET A 236 9.13 3.05 -12.03
C MET A 236 10.27 2.09 -12.42
N LEU A 237 11.23 1.82 -11.54
CA LEU A 237 12.35 0.90 -11.84
C LEU A 237 11.96 -0.58 -11.83
N LYS A 238 10.88 -0.96 -11.13
CA LYS A 238 10.35 -2.33 -11.14
C LYS A 238 9.52 -2.62 -12.38
N ASP A 239 8.99 -1.59 -13.05
CA ASP A 239 8.39 -1.72 -14.37
C ASP A 239 9.46 -2.13 -15.39
N ALA A 240 9.50 -3.43 -15.68
CA ALA A 240 10.44 -4.07 -16.60
C ALA A 240 10.18 -3.62 -18.03
N VAL A 241 8.92 -3.63 -18.48
CA VAL A 241 8.54 -3.26 -19.85
C VAL A 241 9.02 -1.84 -20.16
N ARG A 242 8.74 -0.89 -19.27
CA ARG A 242 9.20 0.50 -19.40
C ARG A 242 10.72 0.59 -19.41
N THR A 243 11.39 0.02 -18.41
CA THR A 243 12.84 0.20 -18.22
C THR A 243 13.66 -0.51 -19.30
N GLU A 244 13.26 -1.71 -19.71
CA GLU A 244 13.91 -2.49 -20.77
C GLU A 244 13.66 -1.90 -22.15
N SER A 245 12.47 -1.36 -22.43
CA SER A 245 12.20 -0.69 -23.70
C SER A 245 13.18 0.47 -23.95
N TYR A 246 13.40 1.34 -22.95
CA TYR A 246 14.39 2.41 -23.07
C TYR A 246 15.82 1.89 -23.21
N ARG A 247 16.20 0.87 -22.45
CA ARG A 247 17.53 0.25 -22.55
C ARG A 247 17.77 -0.32 -23.94
N ASN A 248 16.87 -1.18 -24.40
CA ASN A 248 16.97 -1.89 -25.65
C ASN A 248 17.04 -0.90 -26.81
N PHE A 249 16.22 0.16 -26.78
CA PHE A 249 16.31 1.24 -27.75
C PHE A 249 17.72 1.86 -27.80
N MET A 250 18.30 2.22 -26.65
CA MET A 250 19.63 2.86 -26.62
C MET A 250 20.76 1.91 -27.04
N TYR A 251 20.69 0.63 -26.64
CA TYR A 251 21.74 -0.34 -26.93
C TYR A 251 21.69 -0.84 -28.37
N GLN A 252 20.49 -1.13 -28.89
CA GLN A 252 20.31 -1.55 -30.28
C GLN A 252 20.60 -0.42 -31.27
N ASN A 253 20.51 0.84 -30.82
CA ASN A 253 20.82 2.02 -31.64
C ASN A 253 22.05 2.76 -31.12
N SER A 254 23.08 2.04 -30.65
CA SER A 254 24.28 2.64 -30.03
C SER A 254 24.95 3.67 -30.93
N ASP A 255 24.87 3.54 -32.25
CA ASP A 255 25.42 4.50 -33.21
C ASP A 255 24.81 5.90 -33.10
N LEU A 256 23.57 6.02 -32.61
CA LEU A 256 22.91 7.31 -32.35
C LEU A 256 23.48 8.01 -31.11
N PHE A 257 24.05 7.26 -30.18
CA PHE A 257 24.56 7.75 -28.90
C PHE A 257 26.07 7.90 -28.90
N LYS A 258 26.78 7.03 -29.62
CA LYS A 258 28.24 6.97 -29.67
C LYS A 258 28.85 8.32 -30.05
N ASP A 259 29.77 8.78 -29.21
CA ASP A 259 30.47 10.06 -29.33
C ASP A 259 29.57 11.32 -29.32
N LYS A 260 28.29 11.19 -28.96
CA LYS A 260 27.34 12.30 -28.86
C LYS A 260 27.26 12.89 -27.46
N VAL A 261 26.69 14.10 -27.40
CA VAL A 261 26.29 14.74 -26.16
C VAL A 261 24.79 14.53 -25.97
N VAL A 262 24.40 13.97 -24.83
CA VAL A 262 23.02 13.60 -24.51
C VAL A 262 22.53 14.46 -23.34
N LEU A 263 21.26 14.85 -23.38
CA LEU A 263 20.57 15.55 -22.30
C LEU A 263 19.41 14.67 -21.82
N ASP A 264 19.41 14.31 -20.55
CA ASP A 264 18.37 13.54 -19.87
C ASP A 264 17.57 14.50 -18.97
N VAL A 265 16.33 14.77 -19.37
CA VAL A 265 15.43 15.75 -18.73
C VAL A 265 14.51 15.04 -17.77
N GLY A 266 14.57 15.39 -16.48
CA GLY A 266 13.90 14.63 -15.43
C GLY A 266 14.60 13.31 -15.17
N CYS A 267 15.93 13.36 -15.00
CA CYS A 267 16.75 12.16 -14.97
C CYS A 267 16.47 11.24 -13.78
N GLY A 268 15.79 11.73 -12.73
CA GLY A 268 15.42 10.96 -11.56
C GLY A 268 16.64 10.31 -10.90
N THR A 269 16.60 8.99 -10.75
CA THR A 269 17.71 8.18 -10.22
C THR A 269 18.88 8.00 -11.19
N GLY A 270 18.76 8.48 -12.45
CA GLY A 270 19.85 8.50 -13.41
C GLY A 270 20.01 7.25 -14.27
N ILE A 271 19.04 6.34 -14.25
CA ILE A 271 19.12 5.06 -14.97
C ILE A 271 19.29 5.25 -16.49
N LEU A 272 18.52 6.16 -17.10
CA LEU A 272 18.56 6.43 -18.54
C LEU A 272 19.87 7.10 -18.95
N SER A 273 20.31 8.09 -18.18
CA SER A 273 21.62 8.70 -18.32
C SER A 273 22.76 7.67 -18.36
N MET A 274 22.66 6.61 -17.56
CA MET A 274 23.68 5.55 -17.51
C MET A 274 23.57 4.57 -18.69
N PHE A 275 22.36 4.32 -19.21
CA PHE A 275 22.19 3.59 -20.48
C PHE A 275 22.80 4.35 -21.65
N ALA A 276 22.56 5.66 -21.74
CA ALA A 276 23.17 6.49 -22.78
C ALA A 276 24.71 6.49 -22.69
N ALA A 277 25.26 6.54 -21.47
CA ALA A 277 26.70 6.44 -21.25
C ALA A 277 27.26 5.07 -21.67
N LYS A 278 26.58 3.97 -21.31
CA LYS A 278 26.94 2.60 -21.76
C LYS A 278 26.85 2.43 -23.27
N ALA A 279 25.88 3.09 -23.92
CA ALA A 279 25.73 3.10 -25.38
C ALA A 279 26.85 3.91 -26.10
N GLY A 280 27.78 4.50 -25.35
CA GLY A 280 28.97 5.18 -25.89
C GLY A 280 28.88 6.69 -25.97
N ALA A 281 27.91 7.32 -25.28
CA ALA A 281 27.80 8.78 -25.26
C ALA A 281 29.09 9.43 -24.71
N LYS A 282 29.58 10.44 -25.44
CA LYS A 282 30.77 11.22 -25.06
C LYS A 282 30.52 11.98 -23.77
N LYS A 283 29.32 12.54 -23.62
CA LYS A 283 28.91 13.27 -22.42
C LYS A 283 27.41 13.19 -22.25
N VAL A 284 26.95 13.01 -21.02
CA VAL A 284 25.54 12.94 -20.68
C VAL A 284 25.27 13.95 -19.56
N TYR A 285 24.32 14.84 -19.79
CA TYR A 285 23.85 15.80 -18.81
C TYR A 285 22.51 15.34 -18.26
N GLY A 286 22.49 14.91 -17.01
CA GLY A 286 21.26 14.55 -16.30
C GLY A 286 20.75 15.76 -15.52
N VAL A 287 19.50 16.14 -15.77
CA VAL A 287 18.89 17.34 -15.20
C VAL A 287 17.65 16.93 -14.42
N ASP A 288 17.54 17.35 -13.17
CA ASP A 288 16.36 17.10 -12.34
C ASP A 288 16.12 18.25 -11.36
N GLN A 289 14.85 18.55 -11.11
CA GLN A 289 14.39 19.62 -10.22
C GLN A 289 14.13 19.11 -8.79
N SER A 290 13.99 17.81 -8.60
CA SER A 290 13.73 17.19 -7.29
C SER A 290 15.02 16.80 -6.57
N GLU A 291 14.92 16.56 -5.25
CA GLU A 291 16.06 16.15 -4.44
C GLU A 291 16.60 14.76 -4.81
N ILE A 292 15.89 13.97 -5.61
CA ILE A 292 16.30 12.63 -6.06
C ILE A 292 17.64 12.62 -6.80
N ILE A 293 18.03 13.77 -7.36
CA ILE A 293 19.28 13.90 -8.10
C ILE A 293 20.52 13.65 -7.24
N TYR A 294 20.43 13.85 -5.92
CA TYR A 294 21.53 13.51 -5.01
C TYR A 294 21.77 12.00 -4.94
N GLN A 295 20.70 11.21 -5.03
CA GLN A 295 20.77 9.75 -5.11
C GLN A 295 21.44 9.35 -6.43
N ALA A 296 21.09 9.99 -7.55
CA ALA A 296 21.75 9.76 -8.83
C ALA A 296 23.26 10.04 -8.75
N MET A 297 23.67 11.12 -8.07
CA MET A 297 25.08 11.42 -7.80
C MET A 297 25.76 10.32 -6.98
N ASP A 298 25.10 9.81 -5.94
CA ASP A 298 25.65 8.74 -5.09
C ASP A 298 25.73 7.39 -5.82
N ILE A 299 24.74 7.04 -6.65
CA ILE A 299 24.75 5.82 -7.48
C ILE A 299 25.94 5.84 -8.44
N ILE A 300 26.25 6.99 -9.07
CA ILE A 300 27.42 7.11 -9.94
C ILE A 300 28.73 6.93 -9.18
N ARG A 301 28.84 7.51 -7.98
CA ARG A 301 30.06 7.38 -7.16
C ARG A 301 30.39 5.93 -6.84
N VAL A 302 29.38 5.09 -6.62
CA VAL A 302 29.56 3.67 -6.33
C VAL A 302 29.81 2.85 -7.60
N THR A 303 29.16 3.20 -8.72
CA THR A 303 29.28 2.43 -9.96
C THR A 303 30.60 2.65 -10.70
N SER A 304 31.42 3.64 -10.32
CA SER A 304 32.81 3.87 -10.81
C SER A 304 32.98 3.97 -12.34
N CYS A 305 31.89 4.02 -13.11
CA CYS A 305 31.94 3.62 -14.53
C CYS A 305 31.92 4.76 -15.55
N CYS A 306 31.64 6.01 -15.17
CA CYS A 306 31.32 7.02 -16.18
C CYS A 306 31.84 8.42 -15.82
N SER A 307 33.06 8.75 -16.26
CA SER A 307 33.56 10.13 -16.30
C SER A 307 32.80 11.03 -17.28
N SER A 308 31.89 10.47 -18.06
CA SER A 308 31.07 11.16 -19.06
C SER A 308 29.76 11.75 -18.50
N LEU A 309 29.38 11.44 -17.25
CA LEU A 309 28.12 11.89 -16.65
C LEU A 309 28.27 13.19 -15.86
N CYS A 310 27.32 14.12 -16.04
CA CYS A 310 27.27 15.40 -15.35
C CYS A 310 25.84 15.69 -14.89
N TRP A 311 25.66 15.90 -13.59
CA TRP A 311 24.35 16.17 -12.97
C TRP A 311 24.14 17.67 -12.78
N ILE A 312 22.95 18.15 -13.15
CA ILE A 312 22.54 19.55 -13.01
C ILE A 312 21.27 19.61 -12.14
N PRO A 313 21.39 19.89 -10.83
CA PRO A 313 20.22 20.13 -9.99
C PRO A 313 19.60 21.48 -10.34
N LEU A 314 18.33 21.50 -10.73
CA LEU A 314 17.66 22.74 -11.16
C LEU A 314 17.05 23.56 -10.00
N PHE A 315 16.97 23.01 -8.78
CA PHE A 315 16.49 23.74 -7.60
C PHE A 315 17.55 24.65 -6.97
N MET A 316 18.83 24.54 -7.36
CA MET A 316 19.86 25.51 -6.98
C MET A 316 19.60 26.82 -7.72
N ARG A 317 18.83 27.70 -7.08
CA ARG A 317 18.62 29.09 -7.49
C ARG A 317 19.93 29.67 -7.99
N ARG A 318 19.91 30.40 -9.10
CA ARG A 318 20.96 31.33 -9.49
C ARG A 318 21.32 32.15 -8.24
N THR A 319 22.42 31.80 -7.56
CA THR A 319 23.12 32.79 -6.76
C THR A 319 23.60 33.82 -7.77
N SER A 320 22.98 35.00 -7.75
CA SER A 320 23.40 36.15 -8.54
C SER A 320 24.92 36.26 -8.49
N ILE A 321 25.56 36.14 -9.66
CA ILE A 321 26.94 36.56 -9.88
C ILE A 321 26.95 38.09 -9.96
#